data_AF-A0A9E1RPQ9-F1
#
_entry.id   AF-A0A9E1RPQ9-F1
#
_cell.length_a   1.000
_cell.length_b   1.000
_cell.length_c   1.000
_cell.angle_alpha   90.00
_cell.angle_beta   90.00
_cell.angle_gamma   90.00
#
_symmetry.space_group_name_H-M   'P 1'
#
loop_
_entity.id
_entity.type
_entity.pdbx_description
1 polymer ?
#
loop_
_entity_poly.entity_id
_entity_poly.type
_entity_poly.pdbx_seq_one_letter_code
_entity_poly.pdbx_strand_id
1 'polypeptide(L)'
;RWIVLLASVPERDRHLRYAMANGLGWAGFGTLGNGTWLSPWLGQEGTAVELLNGLGVEATSFRAEVGNLGSPTGLVAQAWDLPELRHAYTRFLTDVDLLDGQSSSDLAAVAELTGLVHQWRRFPLLDPDLPAELLPASWPGVAAAQRFGELRARLRGPAMAWWEATEAELTPGD
;
A
#
# COMPACT_ATOMS: atom_id res chain seq x y z
N ARG A 1 -5.73 -17.91 9.68
CA ARG A 1 -7.18 -17.61 9.80
C ARG A 1 -7.48 -16.36 9.00
N TRP A 2 -8.66 -16.29 8.41
CA TRP A 2 -9.11 -15.23 7.52
C TRP A 2 -10.37 -14.60 8.06
N ILE A 3 -10.59 -13.32 7.79
CA ILE A 3 -11.92 -12.73 7.81
C ILE A 3 -12.50 -12.90 6.41
N VAL A 4 -13.72 -13.40 6.33
CA VAL A 4 -14.52 -13.39 5.12
C VAL A 4 -15.72 -12.48 5.34
N LEU A 5 -15.96 -11.56 4.42
CA LEU A 5 -17.16 -10.73 4.41
C LEU A 5 -18.01 -11.06 3.20
N LEU A 6 -19.31 -11.23 3.44
CA LEU A 6 -20.33 -11.22 2.42
C LEU A 6 -21.01 -9.87 2.48
N ALA A 7 -20.64 -8.99 1.54
CA ALA A 7 -21.15 -7.62 1.45
C ALA A 7 -21.31 -7.28 -0.04
N SER A 8 -22.55 -7.03 -0.46
CA SER A 8 -22.87 -6.72 -1.84
C SER A 8 -23.76 -5.48 -1.93
N VAL A 9 -23.54 -4.69 -2.96
CA VAL A 9 -24.32 -3.49 -3.24
C VAL A 9 -24.92 -3.64 -4.65
N PRO A 10 -26.21 -3.34 -4.86
CA PRO A 10 -26.85 -3.46 -6.16
C PRO A 10 -26.10 -2.73 -7.29
N GLU A 11 -26.16 -3.27 -8.50
CA GLU A 11 -25.48 -2.74 -9.69
C GLU A 11 -25.77 -1.25 -9.95
N ARG A 12 -27.03 -0.85 -9.66
CA ARG A 12 -27.55 0.51 -9.81
C ARG A 12 -26.84 1.53 -8.91
N ASP A 13 -26.32 1.10 -7.76
CA ASP A 13 -25.74 1.97 -6.74
C ASP A 13 -24.21 2.03 -6.91
N ARG A 14 -23.76 2.45 -8.10
CA ARG A 14 -22.33 2.48 -8.49
C ARG A 14 -21.45 3.27 -7.52
N HIS A 15 -21.94 4.41 -7.04
CA HIS A 15 -21.21 5.25 -6.07
C HIS A 15 -20.96 4.49 -4.75
N LEU A 16 -21.97 3.78 -4.26
CA LEU A 16 -21.87 3.01 -3.02
C LEU A 16 -20.95 1.78 -3.18
N ARG A 17 -21.00 1.10 -4.34
CA ARG A 17 -20.03 0.04 -4.69
C ARG A 17 -18.60 0.55 -4.66
N TYR A 18 -18.36 1.70 -5.28
CA TYR A 18 -17.03 2.30 -5.33
C TYR A 18 -16.53 2.70 -3.93
N ALA A 19 -17.38 3.35 -3.13
CA ALA A 19 -17.06 3.72 -1.75
C ALA A 19 -16.74 2.49 -0.88
N MET A 20 -17.55 1.44 -0.98
CA MET A 20 -17.32 0.17 -0.29
C MET A 20 -16.02 -0.49 -0.74
N ALA A 21 -15.81 -0.62 -2.05
CA ALA A 21 -14.63 -1.29 -2.60
C ALA A 21 -13.34 -0.58 -2.22
N ASN A 22 -13.32 0.74 -2.33
CA ASN A 22 -12.19 1.53 -1.86
C ASN A 22 -12.00 1.35 -0.36
N GLY A 23 -13.02 1.62 0.45
CA GLY A 23 -12.88 1.58 1.91
C GLY A 23 -12.41 0.21 2.43
N LEU A 24 -12.92 -0.87 1.85
CA LEU A 24 -12.47 -2.22 2.18
C LEU A 24 -11.03 -2.48 1.71
N GLY A 25 -10.65 -1.99 0.53
CA GLY A 25 -9.26 -2.02 0.06
C GLY A 25 -8.31 -1.31 1.02
N TRP A 26 -8.69 -0.12 1.50
CA TRP A 26 -7.94 0.64 2.52
C TRP A 26 -7.86 -0.08 3.87
N ALA A 27 -8.87 -0.87 4.23
CA ALA A 27 -8.86 -1.71 5.41
C ALA A 27 -8.08 -3.04 5.21
N GLY A 28 -7.46 -3.23 4.05
CA GLY A 28 -6.66 -4.42 3.74
C GLY A 28 -7.47 -5.65 3.33
N PHE A 29 -8.67 -5.45 2.77
CA PHE A 29 -9.48 -6.52 2.18
C PHE A 29 -9.26 -6.64 0.68
N GLY A 30 -9.07 -7.86 0.20
CA GLY A 30 -9.14 -8.24 -1.21
C GLY A 30 -10.54 -8.72 -1.58
N THR A 31 -10.84 -8.80 -2.88
CA THR A 31 -12.17 -9.21 -3.38
C THR A 31 -12.07 -10.45 -4.25
N LEU A 32 -12.91 -11.45 -4.00
CA LEU A 32 -13.11 -12.59 -4.92
C LEU A 32 -14.20 -12.30 -5.96
N GLY A 33 -14.71 -11.07 -6.01
CA GLY A 33 -15.92 -10.72 -6.75
C GLY A 33 -17.19 -11.20 -6.04
N ASN A 34 -18.34 -10.94 -6.66
CA ASN A 34 -19.67 -11.36 -6.18
C ASN A 34 -19.96 -10.97 -4.71
N GLY A 35 -19.43 -9.84 -4.25
CA GLY A 35 -19.60 -9.37 -2.87
C GLY A 35 -18.85 -10.17 -1.81
N THR A 36 -17.88 -11.00 -2.21
CA THR A 36 -17.01 -11.74 -1.27
C THR A 36 -15.70 -10.99 -1.07
N TRP A 37 -15.38 -10.68 0.17
CA TRP A 37 -14.17 -9.97 0.57
C TRP A 37 -13.38 -10.77 1.59
N LEU A 38 -12.06 -10.64 1.57
CA LEU A 38 -11.15 -11.44 2.38
C LEU A 38 -10.06 -10.57 3.00
N SER A 39 -9.69 -10.85 4.24
CA SER A 39 -8.48 -10.29 4.85
C SER A 39 -7.74 -11.34 5.68
N PRO A 40 -6.40 -11.43 5.59
CA PRO A 40 -5.61 -12.24 6.52
C PRO A 40 -5.49 -11.59 7.91
N TRP A 41 -5.91 -10.33 8.07
CA TRP A 41 -5.73 -9.54 9.29
C TRP A 41 -6.98 -9.55 10.16
N LEU A 42 -7.01 -10.44 11.15
CA LEU A 42 -8.17 -10.56 12.06
C LEU A 42 -8.50 -9.25 12.81
N GLY A 43 -7.54 -8.33 12.96
CA GLY A 43 -7.75 -7.02 13.57
C GLY A 43 -8.57 -6.04 12.72
N GLN A 44 -8.71 -6.28 11.41
CA GLN A 44 -9.41 -5.37 10.49
C GLN A 44 -10.93 -5.55 10.47
N GLU A 45 -11.46 -6.51 11.24
CA GLU A 45 -12.90 -6.77 11.33
C GLU A 45 -13.66 -5.53 11.84
N GLY A 46 -13.13 -4.85 12.86
CA GLY A 46 -13.74 -3.64 13.42
C GLY A 46 -13.83 -2.50 12.39
N THR A 47 -12.72 -2.24 11.68
CA THR A 47 -12.65 -1.24 10.60
C THR A 47 -13.68 -1.52 9.51
N ALA A 48 -13.85 -2.78 9.11
CA ALA A 48 -14.83 -3.17 8.11
C ALA A 48 -16.28 -2.97 8.61
N VAL A 49 -16.56 -3.30 9.88
CA VAL A 49 -17.88 -3.08 10.49
C VAL A 49 -18.24 -1.60 10.52
N GLU A 50 -17.32 -0.75 10.99
CA GLU A 50 -17.52 0.70 11.04
C GLU A 50 -17.80 1.28 9.65
N LEU A 51 -16.99 0.89 8.65
CA LEU A 51 -17.17 1.29 7.26
C LEU A 51 -18.53 0.87 6.71
N LEU A 52 -18.88 -0.41 6.81
CA LEU A 52 -20.10 -0.96 6.20
C LEU A 52 -21.36 -0.39 6.86
N ASN A 53 -21.35 -0.20 8.18
CA ASN A 53 -22.43 0.48 8.90
C ASN A 53 -22.55 1.95 8.47
N GLY A 54 -21.43 2.67 8.35
CA GLY A 54 -21.41 4.06 7.87
C GLY A 54 -21.94 4.22 6.44
N LEU A 55 -21.76 3.19 5.61
CA LEU A 55 -22.29 3.11 4.25
C LEU A 55 -23.74 2.57 4.19
N GLY A 56 -24.29 2.06 5.28
CA GLY A 56 -25.61 1.42 5.31
C GLY A 56 -25.68 0.13 4.50
N VAL A 57 -24.55 -0.59 4.36
CA VAL A 57 -24.47 -1.85 3.61
C VAL A 57 -24.64 -3.02 4.55
N GLU A 58 -25.66 -3.84 4.30
CA GLU A 58 -25.82 -5.10 5.02
C GLU A 58 -24.69 -6.06 4.66
N ALA A 59 -24.08 -6.65 5.68
CA ALA A 59 -22.98 -7.57 5.53
C ALA A 59 -22.98 -8.65 6.61
N THR A 60 -22.33 -9.77 6.32
CA THR A 60 -22.05 -10.82 7.29
C THR A 60 -20.55 -11.11 7.30
N SER A 61 -19.93 -11.12 8.48
CA SER A 61 -18.54 -11.55 8.66
C SER A 61 -18.48 -12.95 9.26
N PHE A 62 -17.45 -13.70 8.90
CA PHE A 62 -17.06 -14.92 9.60
C PHE A 62 -15.56 -15.13 9.54
N ARG A 63 -15.04 -15.88 10.51
CA ARG A 63 -13.63 -16.25 10.58
C ARG A 63 -13.46 -17.66 10.03
N ALA A 64 -12.58 -17.82 9.05
CA ALA A 64 -12.40 -19.08 8.33
C ALA A 64 -10.93 -19.50 8.21
N GLU A 65 -10.72 -20.75 7.85
CA GLU A 65 -9.43 -21.30 7.44
C GLU A 65 -9.61 -21.94 6.06
N VAL A 66 -8.55 -21.93 5.24
CA VAL A 66 -8.58 -22.65 3.96
C VAL A 66 -8.61 -24.14 4.26
N GLY A 67 -9.60 -24.84 3.70
CA GLY A 67 -9.73 -26.29 3.87
C GLY A 67 -8.74 -27.09 3.02
N ASN A 68 -9.04 -28.37 2.83
CA ASN A 68 -8.18 -29.28 2.05
C ASN A 68 -8.24 -29.05 0.52
N LEU A 69 -9.15 -28.17 0.06
CA LEU A 69 -9.31 -27.81 -1.35
C LEU A 69 -8.87 -26.36 -1.55
N GLY A 70 -7.98 -26.16 -2.52
CA GLY A 70 -7.34 -24.87 -2.77
C GLY A 70 -6.10 -24.65 -1.89
N SER A 71 -5.58 -23.44 -1.91
CA SER A 71 -4.43 -23.04 -1.10
C SER A 71 -4.56 -21.58 -0.64
N PRO A 72 -3.94 -21.21 0.50
CA PRO A 72 -3.84 -19.81 0.93
C PRO A 72 -3.23 -18.89 -0.14
N THR A 73 -2.17 -19.32 -0.82
CA THR A 73 -1.52 -18.55 -1.91
C THR A 73 -2.45 -18.36 -3.11
N GLY A 74 -3.19 -19.40 -3.50
CA GLY A 74 -4.17 -19.33 -4.58
C GLY A 74 -5.36 -18.45 -4.24
N LEU A 75 -5.75 -18.39 -2.97
CA LEU A 75 -6.77 -17.47 -2.47
C LEU A 75 -6.30 -16.01 -2.57
N VAL A 76 -5.06 -15.72 -2.16
CA VAL A 76 -4.48 -14.38 -2.29
C VAL A 76 -4.38 -13.94 -3.75
N ALA A 77 -3.90 -14.81 -4.63
CA ALA A 77 -3.76 -14.48 -6.06
C ALA A 77 -5.10 -14.17 -6.75
N GLN A 78 -6.22 -14.64 -6.20
CA GLN A 78 -7.56 -14.29 -6.70
C GLN A 78 -8.12 -13.01 -6.09
N ALA A 79 -7.78 -12.73 -4.82
CA ALA A 79 -8.35 -11.64 -4.07
C ALA A 79 -7.63 -10.29 -4.25
N TRP A 80 -6.35 -10.32 -4.62
CA TRP A 80 -5.51 -9.14 -4.86
C TRP A 80 -4.84 -9.20 -6.22
N ASP A 81 -4.66 -8.04 -6.85
CA ASP A 81 -3.89 -7.91 -8.09
C ASP A 81 -2.38 -7.90 -7.79
N LEU A 82 -1.86 -9.09 -7.43
CA LEU A 82 -0.44 -9.29 -7.19
C LEU A 82 0.44 -8.96 -8.41
N PRO A 83 0.04 -9.24 -9.67
CA PRO A 83 0.79 -8.81 -10.84
C PRO A 83 0.97 -7.29 -10.91
N GLU A 84 -0.10 -6.50 -10.71
CA GLU A 84 -0.02 -5.04 -10.72
C GLU A 84 0.83 -4.52 -9.56
N LEU A 85 0.67 -5.08 -8.36
CA LEU A 85 1.47 -4.69 -7.21
C LEU A 85 2.96 -5.00 -7.41
N ARG A 86 3.29 -6.17 -7.96
CA ARG A 86 4.67 -6.51 -8.37
C ARG A 86 5.19 -5.52 -9.40
N HIS A 87 4.39 -5.17 -10.40
CA HIS A 87 4.79 -4.20 -11.42
C HIS A 87 5.09 -2.83 -10.80
N ALA A 88 4.25 -2.37 -9.86
CA ALA A 88 4.46 -1.13 -9.15
C ALA A 88 5.78 -1.12 -8.36
N TYR A 89 6.11 -2.22 -7.67
CA TYR A 89 7.38 -2.37 -6.96
C TYR A 89 8.59 -2.41 -7.90
N THR A 90 8.53 -3.20 -8.97
CA THR A 90 9.63 -3.30 -9.95
C THR A 90 9.89 -1.96 -10.64
N ARG A 91 8.82 -1.23 -10.99
CA ARG A 91 8.94 0.13 -11.54
C ARG A 91 9.60 1.07 -10.55
N PHE A 92 9.15 1.08 -9.29
CA PHE A 92 9.80 1.88 -8.25
C PHE A 92 11.29 1.56 -8.12
N LEU A 93 11.67 0.28 -8.08
CA LEU A 93 13.07 -0.13 -8.03
C LEU A 93 13.87 0.40 -9.23
N THR A 94 13.31 0.30 -10.43
CA THR A 94 13.95 0.81 -11.66
C THR A 94 14.12 2.33 -11.60
N ASP A 95 13.10 3.05 -11.16
CA ASP A 95 13.11 4.51 -11.06
C ASP A 95 14.18 5.00 -10.07
N VAL A 96 14.35 4.29 -8.95
CA VAL A 96 15.30 4.70 -7.91
C VAL A 96 16.74 4.24 -8.17
N ASP A 97 16.96 3.14 -8.90
CA ASP A 97 18.31 2.73 -9.32
C ASP A 97 18.94 3.77 -10.28
N LEU A 98 18.13 4.56 -11.01
CA LEU A 98 18.63 5.68 -11.82
C LEU A 98 19.17 6.85 -10.98
N LEU A 99 18.85 6.89 -9.68
CA LEU A 99 19.37 7.88 -8.73
C LEU A 99 20.73 7.47 -8.17
N ASP A 100 21.17 6.23 -8.37
CA ASP A 100 22.50 5.78 -7.94
C ASP A 100 23.60 6.32 -8.87
N GLY A 101 24.66 6.87 -8.29
CA GLY A 101 25.85 7.36 -9.01
C GLY A 101 25.87 8.86 -9.33
N GLN A 102 24.86 9.63 -8.94
CA GLN A 102 24.87 11.09 -9.05
C GLN A 102 25.35 11.72 -7.72
N SER A 103 26.38 12.56 -7.79
CA SER A 103 26.72 13.44 -6.67
C SER A 103 25.72 14.60 -6.69
N SER A 104 24.60 14.43 -6.00
CA SER A 104 23.55 15.43 -5.94
C SER A 104 24.09 16.66 -5.19
N SER A 105 23.94 17.85 -5.78
CA SER A 105 24.03 19.10 -5.03
C SER A 105 22.95 19.11 -3.93
N ASP A 106 23.12 19.96 -2.91
CA ASP A 106 22.18 20.01 -1.78
C ASP A 106 20.72 20.24 -2.23
N LEU A 107 20.49 21.09 -3.25
CA LEU A 107 19.17 21.29 -3.86
C LEU A 107 18.66 20.08 -4.65
N ALA A 108 19.53 19.32 -5.31
CA ALA A 108 19.13 18.10 -6.01
C ALA A 108 18.68 17.02 -5.02
N ALA A 109 19.35 16.91 -3.86
CA ALA A 109 18.95 15.98 -2.80
C ALA A 109 17.54 16.27 -2.26
N VAL A 110 17.13 17.54 -2.20
CA VAL A 110 15.76 17.95 -1.86
C VAL A 110 14.74 17.43 -2.87
N ALA A 111 14.98 17.64 -4.16
CA ALA A 111 14.08 17.20 -5.22
C ALA A 111 13.99 15.66 -5.26
N GLU A 112 15.12 14.97 -5.13
CA GLU A 112 15.19 13.51 -5.10
C GLU A 112 14.47 12.92 -3.89
N LEU A 113 14.69 13.46 -2.69
CA LEU A 113 14.01 13.01 -1.48
C LEU A 113 12.48 13.20 -1.58
N THR A 114 12.06 14.36 -2.11
CA THR A 114 10.64 14.66 -2.31
C THR A 114 10.02 13.68 -3.32
N GLY A 115 10.70 13.44 -4.45
CA GLY A 115 10.28 12.47 -5.46
C GLY A 115 10.20 11.04 -4.90
N LEU A 116 11.22 10.61 -4.15
CA LEU A 116 11.29 9.30 -3.51
C LEU A 116 10.10 9.07 -2.56
N VAL A 117 9.84 10.03 -1.67
CA VAL A 117 8.71 9.96 -0.73
C VAL A 117 7.37 10.02 -1.47
N HIS A 118 7.26 10.87 -2.49
CA HIS A 118 6.05 10.98 -3.31
C HIS A 118 5.71 9.68 -4.02
N GLN A 119 6.70 8.98 -4.56
CA GLN A 119 6.51 7.69 -5.21
C GLN A 119 6.20 6.58 -4.20
N TRP A 120 6.83 6.60 -3.02
CA TRP A 120 6.64 5.56 -2.00
C TRP A 120 5.28 5.62 -1.31
N ARG A 121 4.72 6.83 -1.10
CA ARG A 121 3.48 7.04 -0.33
C ARG A 121 2.24 6.31 -0.88
N ARG A 122 2.29 5.82 -2.12
CA ARG A 122 1.20 5.03 -2.72
C ARG A 122 1.19 3.58 -2.26
N PHE A 123 2.33 3.02 -1.84
CA PHE A 123 2.41 1.60 -1.51
C PHE A 123 1.53 1.18 -0.34
N PRO A 124 1.40 1.95 0.76
CA PRO A 124 0.43 1.62 1.81
C PRO A 124 -1.03 1.54 1.33
N LEU A 125 -1.34 2.06 0.13
CA LEU A 125 -2.68 2.06 -0.46
C LEU A 125 -2.89 0.87 -1.39
N LEU A 126 -1.79 0.35 -1.93
CA LEU A 126 -1.77 -0.70 -2.95
C LEU A 126 -1.41 -2.06 -2.35
N ASP A 127 -0.52 -2.07 -1.35
CA ASP A 127 -0.08 -3.26 -0.64
C ASP A 127 -0.83 -3.37 0.70
N PRO A 128 -1.62 -4.43 0.91
CA PRO A 128 -2.25 -4.73 2.20
C PRO A 128 -1.28 -5.35 3.23
N ASP A 129 0.03 -5.25 3.00
CA ASP A 129 1.13 -5.78 3.82
C ASP A 129 1.11 -7.32 3.96
N LEU A 130 0.60 -8.01 2.93
CA LEU A 130 0.29 -9.44 2.97
C LEU A 130 1.43 -10.30 3.58
N PRO A 131 1.11 -11.31 4.41
CA PRO A 131 2.12 -12.21 4.99
C PRO A 131 3.03 -12.81 3.91
N ALA A 132 4.34 -12.80 4.16
CA ALA A 132 5.35 -13.18 3.18
C ALA A 132 5.18 -14.62 2.66
N GLU A 133 4.69 -15.53 3.50
CA GLU A 133 4.39 -16.92 3.16
C GLU A 133 3.24 -17.08 2.15
N LEU A 134 2.44 -16.04 1.93
CA LEU A 134 1.34 -16.02 0.97
C LEU A 134 1.74 -15.39 -0.38
N LEU A 135 2.91 -14.80 -0.45
CA LEU A 135 3.40 -14.12 -1.64
C LEU A 135 4.17 -15.08 -2.56
N PRO A 136 4.17 -14.85 -3.88
CA PRO A 136 5.00 -15.61 -4.80
C PRO A 136 6.49 -15.47 -4.47
N ALA A 137 7.29 -16.46 -4.89
CA ALA A 137 8.74 -16.39 -4.78
C ALA A 137 9.30 -15.10 -5.42
N SER A 138 10.45 -14.64 -4.90
CA SER A 138 11.13 -13.43 -5.35
C SER A 138 10.20 -12.20 -5.38
N TRP A 139 9.43 -12.01 -4.31
CA TRP A 139 8.56 -10.83 -4.16
C TRP A 139 9.41 -9.56 -4.00
N PRO A 140 9.20 -8.51 -4.81
CA PRO A 140 10.07 -7.33 -4.81
C PRO A 140 9.81 -6.38 -3.64
N GLY A 141 8.72 -6.54 -2.89
CA GLY A 141 8.31 -5.58 -1.85
C GLY A 141 9.38 -5.36 -0.77
N VAL A 142 10.05 -6.42 -0.33
CA VAL A 142 11.13 -6.33 0.67
C VAL A 142 12.32 -5.54 0.12
N ALA A 143 12.77 -5.87 -1.10
CA ALA A 143 13.88 -5.17 -1.74
C ALA A 143 13.53 -3.68 -1.98
N ALA A 144 12.30 -3.39 -2.40
CA ALA A 144 11.82 -2.03 -2.58
C ALA A 144 11.82 -1.24 -1.28
N ALA A 145 11.34 -1.83 -0.17
CA ALA A 145 11.34 -1.18 1.15
C ALA A 145 12.76 -0.92 1.68
N GLN A 146 13.68 -1.88 1.47
CA GLN A 146 15.09 -1.71 1.81
C GLN A 146 15.71 -0.56 1.02
N ARG A 147 15.54 -0.55 -0.31
CA ARG A 147 16.08 0.52 -1.16
C ARG A 147 15.48 1.89 -0.84
N PHE A 148 14.18 1.96 -0.55
CA PHE A 148 13.57 3.19 -0.05
C PHE A 148 14.24 3.69 1.24
N GLY A 149 14.47 2.79 2.20
CA GLY A 149 15.12 3.11 3.47
C GLY A 149 16.56 3.63 3.28
N GLU A 150 17.35 2.94 2.47
CA GLU A 150 18.73 3.30 2.13
C GLU A 150 18.81 4.70 1.50
N LEU A 151 18.04 4.94 0.44
CA LEU A 151 18.04 6.22 -0.27
C LEU A 151 17.52 7.36 0.60
N ARG A 152 16.46 7.12 1.36
CA ARG A 152 15.93 8.12 2.30
C ARG A 152 16.97 8.49 3.36
N ALA A 153 17.71 7.51 3.90
CA ALA A 153 18.77 7.77 4.87
C ALA A 153 19.91 8.60 4.27
N ARG A 154 20.32 8.27 3.03
CA ARG A 154 21.37 8.98 2.27
C ARG A 154 20.99 10.43 1.98
N LEU A 155 19.78 10.67 1.48
CA LEU A 155 19.34 11.98 0.98
C LEU A 155 18.91 12.94 2.09
N ARG A 156 18.50 12.43 3.26
CA ARG A 156 17.98 13.25 4.36
C ARG A 156 18.98 14.29 4.86
N GLY A 157 20.26 13.94 4.99
CA GLY A 157 21.29 14.85 5.49
C GLY A 157 21.49 16.07 4.59
N PRO A 158 21.87 15.86 3.31
CA PRO A 158 22.04 16.96 2.36
C PRO A 158 20.78 17.80 2.15
N ALA A 159 19.61 17.15 2.10
CA ALA A 159 18.34 17.88 1.99
C ALA A 159 18.10 18.80 3.19
N MET A 160 18.31 18.32 4.42
CA MET A 160 18.10 19.14 5.62
C MET A 160 19.08 20.32 5.68
N ALA A 161 20.35 20.10 5.30
CA ALA A 161 21.35 21.16 5.24
C ALA A 161 20.96 22.28 4.26
N TRP A 162 20.41 21.93 3.10
CA TRP A 162 19.86 22.92 2.16
C TRP A 162 18.73 23.74 2.78
N TRP A 163 17.80 23.08 3.47
CA TRP A 163 16.66 23.73 4.11
C TRP A 163 17.09 24.70 5.20
N GLU A 164 17.98 24.27 6.09
CA GLU A 164 18.53 25.11 7.17
C GLU A 164 19.26 26.33 6.61
N ALA A 165 20.08 26.16 5.56
CA ALA A 165 20.77 27.27 4.91
C ALA A 165 19.78 28.27 4.28
N THR A 166 18.73 27.77 3.62
CA THR A 166 17.71 28.61 2.97
C THR A 166 16.85 29.35 4.01
N GLU A 167 16.49 28.73 5.13
CA GLU A 167 15.75 29.38 6.23
C GLU A 167 16.57 30.49 6.89
N ALA A 168 17.88 30.28 7.08
CA ALA A 168 18.78 31.30 7.61
C ALA A 168 18.89 32.54 6.69
N GLU A 169 18.86 32.35 5.37
CA GLU A 169 18.85 33.45 4.39
C GLU A 169 17.51 34.19 4.35
N LEU A 170 16.39 33.49 4.59
CA LEU A 170 15.03 34.04 4.58
C LEU A 170 14.61 34.72 5.88
N THR A 171 15.43 34.64 6.93
CA THR A 171 15.21 35.34 8.20
C THR A 171 16.12 36.58 8.25
N PRO A 172 15.81 37.69 7.56
CA PRO A 172 16.52 38.94 7.78
C PRO A 172 16.26 39.42 9.21
N GLY A 173 17.33 39.79 9.92
CA GLY A 173 17.27 40.16 11.33
C GLY A 173 16.19 41.21 11.64
N ASP A 174 15.49 40.97 12.75
CA ASP A 174 14.67 41.95 13.46
C ASP A 174 15.47 43.23 13.83
#